data_AF-A0A7X3FDR6-F1
#
_entry.id   AF-A0A7X3FDR6-F1
#
_cell.length_a   1.000
_cell.length_b   1.000
_cell.length_c   1.000
_cell.angle_alpha   90.00
_cell.angle_beta   90.00
_cell.angle_gamma   90.00
#
_symmetry.space_group_name_H-M   'P 1'
#
loop_
_entity.id
_entity.type
_entity.pdbx_description
1 polymer ?
#
loop_
_entity_poly.entity_id
_entity_poly.type
_entity_poly.pdbx_seq_one_letter_code
_entity_poly.pdbx_strand_id
1 'polypeptide(L)'
;MKPRDYEKAWHTLKEKMLSDYVKTHKAVEKIIKPNNQYHLFQVANAMVGKNELQRLLEVMDYLDETNEFSNLLHDLERGSE
;
A
#
# COMPACT_ATOMS: atom_id res chain seq x y z
N MET A 1 -11.35 29.57 11.59
CA MET A 1 -10.82 28.21 11.35
C MET A 1 -9.32 28.27 11.59
N LYS A 2 -8.73 27.44 12.47
CA LYS A 2 -7.27 27.43 12.62
C LYS A 2 -6.66 27.07 11.25
N PRO A 3 -5.50 27.66 10.88
CA PRO A 3 -4.76 27.18 9.71
C PRO A 3 -4.59 25.67 9.85
N ARG A 4 -5.11 24.90 8.89
CA ARG A 4 -4.85 23.47 8.86
C ARG A 4 -3.38 23.31 8.49
N ASP A 5 -2.67 22.58 9.32
CA ASP A 5 -1.32 22.11 9.02
C ASP A 5 -1.44 20.99 7.99
N TYR A 6 -1.56 21.40 6.72
CA TYR A 6 -1.76 20.48 5.60
C TYR A 6 -0.52 19.62 5.34
N GLU A 7 0.67 20.13 5.66
CA GLU A 7 1.92 19.39 5.59
C GLU A 7 1.90 18.21 6.57
N LYS A 8 1.57 18.47 7.84
CA LYS A 8 1.41 17.39 8.82
C LYS A 8 0.32 16.40 8.44
N ALA A 9 -0.81 16.89 7.92
CA ALA A 9 -1.91 16.03 7.50
C ALA A 9 -1.52 15.13 6.32
N TRP A 10 -0.73 15.66 5.38
CA TRP A 10 -0.18 14.95 4.24
C TRP A 10 0.77 13.83 4.68
N HIS A 11 1.75 14.15 5.53
CA HIS A 11 2.68 13.14 6.05
C HIS A 11 1.97 12.05 6.86
N THR A 12 1.01 12.43 7.72
CA THR A 12 0.20 11.46 8.48
C THR A 12 -0.59 10.54 7.57
N LEU A 13 -1.12 11.06 6.45
CA LEU A 13 -1.82 10.26 5.46
C LEU A 13 -0.86 9.29 4.76
N LYS A 14 0.29 9.77 4.29
CA LYS A 14 1.32 8.94 3.62
C LYS A 14 1.79 7.80 4.51
N GLU A 15 2.11 8.06 5.78
CA GLU A 15 2.50 7.04 6.76
C GLU A 15 1.43 5.96 6.94
N LYS A 16 0.16 6.37 7.05
CA LYS A 16 -0.95 5.42 7.17
C LYS A 16 -1.07 4.54 5.91
N MET A 17 -0.96 5.15 4.73
CA MET A 17 -1.05 4.44 3.46
C MET A 17 0.09 3.45 3.26
N LEU A 18 1.33 3.83 3.62
CA LEU A 18 2.48 2.91 3.63
C LEU A 18 2.22 1.70 4.55
N SER A 19 1.71 1.94 5.77
CA SER A 19 1.37 0.87 6.70
C SER A 19 0.29 -0.07 6.15
N ASP A 20 -0.75 0.48 5.54
CA ASP A 20 -1.86 -0.29 4.99
C ASP A 20 -1.44 -1.06 3.73
N TYR A 21 -0.52 -0.51 2.93
CA TYR A 21 0.09 -1.23 1.80
C TYR A 21 0.85 -2.46 2.28
N VAL A 22 1.72 -2.33 3.29
CA VAL A 22 2.48 -3.47 3.85
C VAL A 22 1.55 -4.57 4.36
N LYS A 23 0.47 -4.21 5.08
CA LYS A 23 -0.51 -5.18 5.58
C LYS A 23 -1.21 -5.90 4.43
N THR A 24 -1.65 -5.15 3.43
CA THR A 24 -2.36 -5.71 2.28
C THR A 24 -1.46 -6.60 1.44
N HIS A 25 -0.21 -6.18 1.21
CA HIS A 25 0.80 -6.97 0.51
C HIS A 25 1.01 -8.34 1.17
N LYS A 26 1.30 -8.35 2.47
CA LYS A 26 1.48 -9.59 3.25
C LYS A 26 0.22 -10.45 3.32
N ALA A 27 -0.96 -9.84 3.32
CA ALA A 27 -2.22 -10.57 3.28
C ALA A 27 -2.38 -11.30 1.94
N VAL A 28 -2.14 -10.62 0.82
CA VAL A 28 -2.21 -11.22 -0.52
C VAL A 28 -1.24 -12.40 -0.65
N GLU A 29 0.01 -12.27 -0.20
CA GLU A 29 1.00 -13.35 -0.21
C GLU A 29 0.53 -14.61 0.54
N LYS A 30 -0.17 -14.43 1.67
CA LYS A 30 -0.66 -15.56 2.49
C LYS A 30 -1.84 -16.30 1.86
N ILE A 31 -2.58 -15.68 0.95
CA ILE A 31 -3.83 -16.26 0.39
C ILE A 31 -3.57 -17.06 -0.90
N ILE A 32 -2.30 -17.28 -1.31
CA ILE A 32 -1.93 -17.92 -2.59
C ILE A 32 -2.43 -19.38 -2.77
N LYS A 33 -3.08 -20.01 -1.78
CA LYS A 33 -3.80 -21.29 -1.96
C LYS A 33 -5.31 -21.15 -1.75
N PRO A 34 -6.06 -20.62 -2.75
CA PRO A 34 -7.52 -20.60 -2.68
C PRO A 34 -8.07 -22.03 -2.70
N ASN A 35 -8.87 -22.39 -1.70
CA ASN A 35 -9.50 -23.72 -1.59
C ASN A 35 -11.00 -23.71 -1.95
N ASN A 36 -11.58 -22.53 -2.21
CA ASN A 36 -12.96 -22.36 -2.67
C ASN A 36 -13.21 -20.97 -3.30
N GLN A 37 -14.41 -20.76 -3.84
CA GLN A 37 -14.81 -19.52 -4.51
C GLN A 37 -14.85 -18.29 -3.58
N TYR A 38 -15.17 -18.49 -2.30
CA TYR A 38 -15.14 -17.42 -1.30
C TYR A 38 -13.72 -16.90 -1.06
N HIS A 39 -12.72 -17.78 -1.03
CA HIS A 39 -11.31 -17.38 -0.96
C HIS A 39 -10.86 -16.61 -2.20
N LEU A 40 -11.32 -16.99 -3.41
CA LEU A 40 -11.01 -16.25 -4.63
C LEU A 40 -11.51 -14.80 -4.58
N PHE A 41 -12.72 -14.57 -4.05
CA PHE A 41 -13.24 -13.20 -3.88
C PHE A 41 -12.42 -12.39 -2.87
N GLN A 42 -11.95 -13.00 -1.79
CA GLN A 42 -11.07 -12.31 -0.83
C GLN A 42 -9.72 -11.92 -1.46
N VAL A 43 -9.13 -12.83 -2.24
CA VAL A 43 -7.88 -12.54 -2.99
C VAL A 43 -8.10 -11.38 -3.96
N ALA A 44 -9.17 -11.43 -4.75
CA ALA A 44 -9.51 -10.37 -5.70
C ALA A 44 -9.67 -9.01 -5.03
N ASN A 45 -10.44 -8.93 -3.95
CA ASN A 45 -10.64 -7.69 -3.21
C ASN A 45 -9.34 -7.16 -2.59
N ALA A 46 -8.50 -8.04 -2.04
CA ALA A 46 -7.20 -7.67 -1.49
C ALA A 46 -6.23 -7.18 -2.57
N MET A 47 -6.23 -7.80 -3.76
CA MET A 47 -5.42 -7.35 -4.91
C MET A 47 -5.87 -5.98 -5.42
N VAL A 48 -7.18 -5.72 -5.49
CA VAL A 48 -7.71 -4.40 -5.87
C VAL A 48 -7.25 -3.33 -4.88
N GLY A 49 -7.41 -3.57 -3.58
CA GLY A 49 -6.95 -2.63 -2.54
C GLY A 49 -5.44 -2.41 -2.56
N LYS A 50 -4.65 -3.46 -2.81
CA LYS A 50 -3.19 -3.35 -2.99
C LYS A 50 -2.83 -2.42 -4.16
N ASN A 51 -3.47 -2.63 -5.32
CA ASN A 51 -3.18 -1.87 -6.53
C ASN A 51 -3.58 -0.39 -6.41
N GLU A 52 -4.70 -0.10 -5.73
CA GLU A 52 -5.11 1.28 -5.47
C GLU A 52 -4.13 2.01 -4.55
N LEU A 53 -3.70 1.36 -3.46
CA LEU A 53 -2.70 1.91 -2.54
C LEU A 53 -1.36 2.16 -3.25
N GLN A 54 -0.91 1.21 -4.08
CA GLN A 54 0.32 1.35 -4.86
C GLN A 54 0.28 2.60 -5.74
N ARG A 55 -0.77 2.78 -6.55
CA ARG A 55 -0.90 3.94 -7.45
C ARG A 55 -0.89 5.26 -6.68
N LEU A 56 -1.60 5.33 -5.56
CA LEU A 56 -1.66 6.55 -4.77
C LEU A 56 -0.30 6.87 -4.13
N LEU A 57 0.42 5.86 -3.64
CA LEU A 57 1.74 6.04 -3.04
C LEU A 57 2.81 6.42 -4.08
N GLU A 58 2.74 5.89 -5.31
CA GLU A 58 3.58 6.31 -6.43
C GLU A 58 3.35 7.80 -6.77
N VAL A 59 2.09 8.25 -6.75
CA VAL A 59 1.76 9.67 -6.95
C VAL A 59 2.28 10.54 -5.79
N MET A 60 2.18 10.06 -4.55
CA MET A 60 2.74 10.78 -3.40
C MET A 60 4.26 10.91 -3.51
N ASP A 61 4.97 9.85 -3.88
CA ASP A 61 6.42 9.88 -4.12
C ASP A 61 6.77 10.92 -5.20
N TYR A 62 6.03 10.94 -6.32
CA TYR A 62 6.23 11.92 -7.38
C TYR A 62 6.00 13.37 -6.91
N LEU A 63 4.93 13.62 -6.15
CA LEU A 63 4.61 14.97 -5.66
C LEU A 63 5.60 15.46 -4.60
N ASP A 64 6.11 14.55 -3.77
CA ASP A 64 7.07 14.84 -2.73
C ASP A 64 8.52 14.88 -3.25
N GLU A 65 8.75 14.51 -4.51
CA GLU A 65 10.09 14.25 -5.09
C GLU A 65 10.91 13.24 -4.26
N THR A 66 10.24 12.22 -3.71
CA THR A 66 10.85 11.15 -2.90
C THR A 66 10.80 9.79 -3.58
N ASN A 67 11.60 8.85 -3.08
CA ASN A 67 11.55 7.43 -3.46
C ASN A 67 11.13 6.54 -2.28
N GLU A 68 10.39 7.07 -1.31
CA GLU A 68 10.07 6.34 -0.06
C GLU A 68 9.25 5.08 -0.33
N PHE A 69 8.17 5.22 -1.11
CA PHE A 69 7.35 4.07 -1.47
C PHE A 69 8.10 3.14 -2.42
N SER A 70 8.82 3.69 -3.40
CA SER A 70 9.60 2.89 -4.35
C SER A 70 10.64 2.00 -3.65
N ASN A 71 11.33 2.54 -2.64
CA ASN A 71 12.27 1.77 -1.81
C ASN A 71 11.54 0.70 -0.99
N LEU A 72 10.41 1.04 -0.37
CA LEU A 72 9.59 0.08 0.37
C LEU A 72 9.11 -1.07 -0.53
N LEU A 73 8.66 -0.77 -1.74
CA LEU A 73 8.23 -1.77 -2.71
C LEU A 73 9.37 -2.73 -3.06
N HIS A 74 10.54 -2.17 -3.37
CA HIS A 74 11.74 -2.95 -3.65
C HIS A 74 12.13 -3.87 -2.49
N ASP A 75 12.10 -3.37 -1.25
CA ASP A 75 12.42 -4.15 -0.05
C ASP A 75 11.43 -5.30 0.18
N LEU A 76 10.13 -5.07 -0.08
CA LEU A 76 9.09 -6.10 0.05
C LEU A 76 9.26 -7.19 -1.01
N GLU A 77 9.53 -6.82 -2.27
CA GLU A 77 9.72 -7.78 -3.36
C GLU A 77 11.01 -8.59 -3.17
N ARG A 78 12.08 -7.97 -2.69
CA ARG A 78 13.36 -8.65 -2.41
C ARG A 78 13.26 -9.64 -1.24
N GLY A 79 12.38 -9.40 -0.28
CA GLY A 79 12.15 -10.30 0.86
C GLY A 79 11.24 -11.50 0.56
N SER A 80 10.75 -11.63 -0.68
CA SER A 80 9.80 -12.67 -1.09
C SER A 80 10.44 -13.86 -1.83
N GLU A 81 11.76 -13.84 -2.05
CA GLU A 81 12.60 -14.95 -2.54
C GLU A 81 13.08 -15.89 -1.41
#